data_AF-A0A7C6LSB3-F1
#
_entry.id   AF-A0A7C6LSB3-F1
#
_cell.length_a   1.000
_cell.length_b   1.000
_cell.length_c   1.000
_cell.angle_alpha   90.00
_cell.angle_beta   90.00
_cell.angle_gamma   90.00
#
_symmetry.space_group_name_H-M   'P 1'
#
loop_
_entity.id
_entity.type
_entity.pdbx_description
1 polymer ?
#
loop_
_entity_poly.entity_id
_entity_poly.type
_entity_poly.pdbx_seq_one_letter_code
_entity_poly.pdbx_strand_id
1 'polypeptide(L)'
;EQFFGMHSGRPAEFIRSEIVRYLGWPGQAISYKLGERVWLEGREAARRAHQDRGEEFDLKDWHMKALSLGALGLDDLASELALL
;
A
#
# COMPACT_ATOMS: atom_id res chain seq x y z
N GLU A 1 24.16 -5.22 -4.93
CA GLU A 1 23.60 -5.58 -6.25
C GLU A 1 23.06 -7.02 -6.30
N GLN A 2 23.78 -8.04 -5.81
CA GLN A 2 23.41 -9.47 -5.92
C GLN A 2 21.95 -9.80 -5.52
N PHE A 3 21.51 -9.38 -4.32
CA PHE A 3 20.13 -9.63 -3.85
C PHE A 3 19.08 -9.08 -4.84
N PHE A 4 19.22 -7.81 -5.24
CA PHE A 4 18.26 -7.17 -6.14
C PHE A 4 18.29 -7.80 -7.55
N GLY A 5 19.45 -8.29 -8.00
CA GLY A 5 19.57 -9.07 -9.24
C GLY A 5 18.89 -10.43 -9.19
N MET A 6 18.95 -11.15 -8.07
CA MET A 6 18.27 -12.45 -7.93
C MET A 6 16.75 -12.33 -7.82
N HIS A 7 16.26 -11.19 -7.31
CA HIS A 7 14.84 -10.98 -7.04
C HIS A 7 14.17 -9.98 -8.00
N SER A 8 14.85 -9.54 -9.05
CA SER A 8 14.24 -8.72 -10.11
C SER A 8 14.76 -9.13 -11.50
N GLY A 9 13.88 -9.08 -12.49
CA GLY A 9 14.25 -9.28 -13.90
C GLY A 9 14.79 -8.01 -14.57
N ARG A 10 15.30 -7.03 -13.81
CA ARG A 10 15.75 -5.75 -14.34
C ARG A 10 17.23 -5.80 -14.77
N PRO A 11 17.64 -5.03 -15.79
CA PRO A 11 19.05 -4.96 -16.19
C PRO A 11 19.96 -4.45 -15.07
N ALA A 12 21.25 -4.84 -15.11
CA ALA A 12 22.23 -4.48 -14.09
C ALA A 12 22.37 -2.95 -13.86
N GLU A 13 22.36 -2.16 -14.94
CA GLU A 13 22.43 -0.69 -14.84
C GLU A 13 21.24 -0.08 -14.10
N PHE A 14 20.04 -0.65 -14.29
CA PHE A 14 18.86 -0.21 -13.54
C PHE A 14 19.00 -0.54 -12.06
N ILE A 15 19.43 -1.77 -11.73
CA ILE A 15 19.63 -2.21 -10.35
C ILE A 15 20.65 -1.31 -9.64
N ARG A 16 21.75 -0.95 -10.31
CA ARG A 16 22.77 -0.06 -9.75
C ARG A 16 22.23 1.34 -9.49
N SER A 17 21.53 1.92 -10.45
CA SER A 17 20.88 3.23 -10.31
C SER A 17 19.92 3.26 -9.12
N GLU A 18 19.07 2.24 -8.99
CA GLU A 18 18.11 2.14 -7.89
C GLU A 18 18.80 1.94 -6.53
N ILE A 19 19.88 1.17 -6.45
CA ILE A 19 20.64 1.03 -5.19
C ILE A 19 21.22 2.38 -4.75
N VAL A 20 21.78 3.17 -5.68
CA VAL A 20 22.26 4.53 -5.37
C VAL A 20 21.11 5.39 -4.87
N ARG A 21 19.93 5.32 -5.50
CA ARG A 21 18.71 6.02 -5.06
C ARG A 21 18.30 5.62 -3.65
N TYR A 22 18.31 4.32 -3.31
CA TYR A 22 17.87 3.82 -2.01
C TYR A 22 18.84 4.20 -0.89
N LEU A 23 20.14 4.21 -1.18
CA LEU A 23 21.16 4.68 -0.23
C LEU A 23 21.10 6.20 -0.03
N GLY A 24 20.75 6.97 -1.07
CA GLY A 24 20.60 8.42 -1.01
C GLY A 24 19.30 8.90 -0.35
N TRP A 25 18.25 8.09 -0.36
CA TRP A 25 16.95 8.43 0.23
C TRP A 25 16.38 7.26 1.06
N PRO A 26 16.89 7.08 2.29
CA PRO A 26 16.49 5.96 3.14
C PRO A 26 14.98 5.99 3.45
N GLY A 27 14.35 4.82 3.45
CA GLY A 27 12.92 4.66 3.75
C GLY A 27 11.96 4.92 2.59
N GLN A 28 12.38 5.59 1.52
CA GLN A 28 11.49 5.86 0.38
C GLN A 28 11.07 4.57 -0.34
N ALA A 29 12.00 3.63 -0.55
CA ALA A 29 11.73 2.42 -1.34
C ALA A 29 10.72 1.45 -0.69
N ILE A 30 10.55 1.49 0.63
CA ILE A 30 9.60 0.62 1.33
C ILE A 30 8.17 1.17 1.33
N SER A 31 7.99 2.47 1.03
CA SER A 31 6.68 3.12 1.09
C SER A 31 5.66 2.46 0.15
N TYR A 32 6.10 1.96 -1.01
CA TYR A 32 5.23 1.27 -1.97
C TYR A 32 4.53 0.06 -1.36
N LYS A 33 5.29 -0.85 -0.74
CA LYS A 33 4.74 -2.09 -0.18
C LYS A 33 4.09 -1.88 1.19
N LEU A 34 4.55 -0.90 1.98
CA LEU A 34 3.86 -0.54 3.22
C LEU A 34 2.49 0.08 2.94
N GLY A 35 2.41 1.01 1.98
CA GLY A 35 1.14 1.60 1.56
C GLY A 35 0.17 0.55 0.99
N GLU A 36 0.63 -0.29 0.05
CA GLU A 36 -0.20 -1.37 -0.50
C GLU A 36 -0.74 -2.30 0.60
N ARG A 37 0.09 -2.65 1.59
CA ARG A 37 -0.34 -3.50 2.71
C ARG A 37 -1.49 -2.86 3.48
N VAL A 38 -1.38 -1.58 3.83
CA VAL A 38 -2.46 -0.84 4.53
C VAL A 38 -3.75 -0.83 3.71
N TRP A 39 -3.67 -0.63 2.39
CA TRP A 39 -4.83 -0.69 1.51
C TRP A 39 -5.51 -2.06 1.49
N LEU A 40 -4.73 -3.14 1.41
CA LEU A 40 -5.25 -4.50 1.39
C LEU A 40 -5.88 -4.88 2.73
N GLU A 41 -5.20 -4.57 3.84
CA GLU A 41 -5.67 -4.86 5.19
C GLU A 41 -6.92 -4.05 5.54
N GLY A 42 -6.94 -2.75 5.21
CA GLY A 42 -8.09 -1.87 5.41
C GLY A 42 -9.32 -2.33 4.64
N ARG A 43 -9.16 -2.73 3.37
CA ARG A 43 -10.27 -3.28 2.57
C ARG A 43 -10.85 -4.56 3.16
N GLU A 44 -9.99 -5.45 3.65
CA GLU A 44 -10.46 -6.69 4.27
C GLU A 44 -11.14 -6.41 5.63
N ALA A 45 -10.65 -5.43 6.40
CA ALA A 45 -11.30 -4.99 7.63
C ALA A 45 -12.69 -4.40 7.37
N ALA A 46 -12.81 -3.50 6.40
CA ALA A 46 -14.07 -2.94 5.93
C ALA A 46 -15.06 -4.04 5.52
N ARG A 47 -14.62 -4.97 4.66
CA ARG A 47 -15.45 -6.10 4.21
C ARG A 47 -15.98 -6.94 5.37
N ARG A 48 -15.14 -7.23 6.37
CA ARG A 48 -15.56 -7.95 7.60
C ARG A 48 -16.57 -7.13 8.40
N ALA A 49 -16.33 -5.83 8.57
CA ALA A 49 -17.23 -4.97 9.34
C ALA A 49 -18.63 -4.87 8.70
N HIS A 50 -18.72 -4.78 7.37
CA HIS A 50 -20.00 -4.86 6.64
C HIS A 50 -20.69 -6.21 6.85
N GLN A 51 -19.95 -7.31 6.73
CA GLN A 51 -20.47 -8.66 6.98
C GLN A 51 -21.02 -8.82 8.40
N ASP A 52 -20.32 -8.33 9.42
CA ASP A 52 -20.74 -8.41 10.82
C ASP A 52 -22.01 -7.60 11.09
N ARG A 53 -22.26 -6.53 10.31
CA ARG A 53 -23.51 -5.75 10.34
C ARG A 53 -24.62 -6.32 9.45
N GLY A 54 -24.34 -7.36 8.65
CA GLY A 54 -25.28 -7.90 7.67
C GLY A 54 -25.50 -6.99 6.46
N GLU A 55 -24.54 -6.10 6.16
CA GLU A 55 -24.56 -5.17 5.04
C GLU A 55 -23.80 -5.73 3.83
N GLU A 56 -24.19 -5.32 2.62
CA GLU A 56 -23.45 -5.65 1.40
C GLU A 56 -22.24 -4.72 1.25
N PHE A 57 -21.06 -5.29 1.07
CA PHE A 57 -19.83 -4.53 0.81
C PHE A 57 -19.73 -4.13 -0.68
N ASP A 58 -20.03 -2.86 -0.99
CA ASP A 58 -19.81 -2.28 -2.32
C ASP A 58 -18.36 -1.77 -2.46
N LEU A 59 -17.57 -2.53 -3.21
CA LEU A 59 -16.16 -2.21 -3.49
C LEU A 59 -15.97 -0.87 -4.22
N LYS A 60 -16.91 -0.48 -5.08
CA LYS A 60 -16.81 0.77 -5.85
C LYS A 60 -17.04 1.96 -4.92
N ASP A 61 -18.09 1.92 -4.11
CA ASP A 61 -18.38 2.97 -3.13
C ASP A 61 -17.26 3.11 -2.10
N TRP A 62 -16.73 1.99 -1.60
CA TRP A 62 -15.59 1.98 -0.68
C TRP A 62 -14.36 2.67 -1.28
N HIS A 63 -13.99 2.35 -2.53
CA HIS A 63 -12.86 3.02 -3.19
C HIS A 63 -13.11 4.52 -3.40
N MET A 64 -14.34 4.93 -3.74
CA MET A 64 -14.67 6.35 -3.92
C MET A 64 -14.51 7.12 -2.62
N LYS A 65 -14.99 6.57 -1.50
CA LYS A 65 -14.81 7.15 -0.16
C LYS A 65 -13.33 7.20 0.23
N ALA A 66 -12.61 6.09 0.07
CA ALA A 66 -11.20 5.96 0.42
C ALA A 66 -10.33 6.98 -0.34
N LEU A 67 -10.54 7.16 -1.64
CA LEU A 67 -9.79 8.13 -2.45
C LEU A 67 -10.16 9.58 -2.12
N SER A 68 -11.39 9.83 -1.65
CA SER A 68 -11.85 11.17 -1.28
C SER A 68 -11.20 11.70 0.01
N LEU A 69 -10.57 10.83 0.82
CA LEU A 69 -9.80 11.21 2.01
C LEU A 69 -8.51 11.98 1.67
N GLY A 70 -8.02 11.87 0.42
CA GLY A 70 -6.75 12.46 0.01
C GLY A 70 -5.53 11.69 0.54
N ALA A 71 -4.38 12.37 0.60
CA ALA A 71 -3.14 11.77 1.06
C ALA A 71 -3.06 11.82 2.59
N LEU A 72 -2.95 10.64 3.20
CA LEU A 72 -2.84 10.46 4.65
C LEU A 72 -1.52 9.78 5.03
N GLY A 73 -1.10 9.97 6.27
CA GLY A 73 -0.08 9.10 6.89
C GLY A 73 -0.60 7.67 7.02
N LEU A 74 0.30 6.69 7.15
CA LEU A 74 -0.10 5.27 7.16
C LEU A 74 -1.03 4.90 8.33
N ASP A 75 -0.85 5.52 9.50
CA ASP A 75 -1.67 5.24 10.70
C ASP A 75 -3.10 5.77 10.53
N ASP A 76 -3.24 7.00 10.02
CA ASP A 76 -4.53 7.60 9.69
C ASP A 76 -5.20 6.83 8.56
N LEU A 77 -4.47 6.51 7.49
CA LEU A 77 -4.98 5.73 6.37
C LEU A 77 -5.51 4.36 6.83
N ALA A 78 -4.76 3.65 7.68
CA ALA A 78 -5.18 2.34 8.19
C ALA A 78 -6.49 2.44 8.99
N SER A 79 -6.60 3.47 9.85
CA SER A 79 -7.78 3.70 10.67
C SER A 79 -8.99 4.06 9.82
N GLU A 80 -8.84 5.01 8.90
CA GLU A 80 -9.93 5.46 8.04
C GLU A 80 -10.43 4.34 7.12
N LEU A 81 -9.53 3.61 6.45
CA LEU A 81 -9.91 2.55 5.51
C LEU A 81 -10.70 1.41 6.16
N ALA A 82 -10.44 1.12 7.44
CA ALA A 82 -11.14 0.07 8.19
C ALA A 82 -12.54 0.50 8.66
N LEU A 83 -12.80 1.81 8.76
CA LEU A 83 -14.10 2.36 9.18
C LEU A 83 -15.11 2.52 8.04
N LEU A 84 -14.63 2.59 6.79
CA LEU A 84 -15.45 2.64 5.58
C LEU A 84 -16.16 1.32 5.29
#